data_AF-A0A1M5ASP3-F1
#
_entry.id   AF-A0A1M5ASP3-F1
#
_cell.length_a   1.000
_cell.length_b   1.000
_cell.length_c   1.000
_cell.angle_alpha   90.00
_cell.angle_beta   90.00
_cell.angle_gamma   90.00
#
_symmetry.space_group_name_H-M   'P 1'
#
loop_
_entity.id
_entity.type
_entity.pdbx_description
1 polymer ?
#
loop_
_entity_poly.entity_id
_entity_poly.type
_entity_poly.pdbx_seq_one_letter_code
_entity_poly.pdbx_strand_id
1 'polypeptide(L)'
;MSIQDRQEMVIVLDFGGQYSHLIARRIRELRVFCEMLPYNTPLKEITGHRPRGIIFSGGPASVYQPGAPAVDPAIYDLGIPILGICYGMQLMTRQLGGVVTRAEHHEYGKTDLEIIDSRDLFCGLGPVEQCWMSHGDRVEAPPPGFEVVARTEQAPVAAMADRKRKLYAVQFHPEVIHTPRGQDILRHFLYDVCGCQGNWTMGSFIEESIREIRARVGDRRAICAISGGVDSSVAAVLVHRAIGDRLTCIFVDHGLLRRGEAAQVVEVIRGKFHIPLIHVDASQRFLGRLKGVTDPEQKRKIIGEEFIRVFEEEAAKLGEVDFLVQGTLYPDVVESGTATAAVIKSHHNVGGLPENMHLELIEPLRWLFKDEVRELGSELGLPEEVLWRQPFPGPGLAVRILGEVTPEKLEILRHADAIVREEIYQAGLHRQIWQYFAVLPDLRSVGVMGDGRTYAYTVAVRAVHSQDGMTADWVRLPYEVLERISSRIVNEVAGVNRVVYDITSKPPATIEWE
;
A
#
# COMPACT_ATOMS: atom_id res chain seq x y z
N MET A 1 14.01 -3.28 23.50
CA MET A 1 12.91 -4.15 23.04
C MET A 1 12.15 -3.34 22.01
N SER A 2 12.08 -3.82 20.78
CA SER A 2 11.34 -3.17 19.69
C SER A 2 9.83 -3.43 19.83
N ILE A 3 9.01 -2.74 19.03
CA ILE A 3 7.58 -3.05 18.88
C ILE A 3 7.33 -4.55 18.67
N GLN A 4 8.18 -5.23 17.91
CA GLN A 4 8.06 -6.67 17.62
C GLN A 4 8.22 -7.54 18.87
N ASP A 5 9.08 -7.15 19.82
CA ASP A 5 9.36 -7.97 21.03
C ASP A 5 8.20 -7.97 22.04
N ARG A 6 7.23 -7.06 21.88
CA ARG A 6 6.15 -6.83 22.85
C ARG A 6 4.77 -7.18 22.33
N GLN A 7 4.66 -7.45 21.03
CA GLN A 7 3.41 -7.85 20.40
C GLN A 7 3.36 -9.36 20.25
N GLU A 8 2.16 -9.93 20.34
CA GLU A 8 1.94 -11.28 19.83
C GLU A 8 2.09 -11.28 18.31
N MET A 9 2.80 -12.25 17.76
CA MET A 9 3.17 -12.26 16.34
C MET A 9 2.71 -13.54 15.66
N VAL A 10 2.18 -13.40 14.44
CA VAL A 10 2.01 -14.49 13.50
C VAL A 10 2.95 -14.31 12.32
N ILE A 11 3.64 -15.37 11.92
CA ILE A 11 4.53 -15.34 10.75
C ILE A 11 3.77 -15.84 9.53
N VAL A 12 3.88 -15.15 8.40
CA VAL A 12 3.39 -15.60 7.10
C VAL A 12 4.60 -15.97 6.25
N LEU A 13 4.81 -17.26 5.98
CA LEU A 13 5.86 -17.69 5.07
C LEU A 13 5.35 -17.58 3.63
N ASP A 14 6.03 -16.75 2.84
CA ASP A 14 5.66 -16.49 1.45
C ASP A 14 6.33 -17.48 0.48
N PHE A 15 5.50 -18.25 -0.23
CA PHE A 15 5.90 -19.20 -1.28
C PHE A 15 5.74 -18.61 -2.69
N GLY A 16 5.57 -17.29 -2.82
CA GLY A 16 5.44 -16.56 -4.09
C GLY A 16 4.00 -16.46 -4.61
N GLY A 17 3.01 -16.66 -3.73
CA GLY A 17 1.60 -16.53 -4.08
C GLY A 17 1.20 -15.09 -4.34
N GLN A 18 0.36 -14.86 -5.35
CA GLN A 18 -0.16 -13.54 -5.68
C GLN A 18 -0.96 -12.89 -4.53
N TYR A 19 -1.52 -13.70 -3.63
CA TYR A 19 -2.36 -13.25 -2.51
C TYR A 19 -1.63 -13.18 -1.16
N SER A 20 -0.33 -13.44 -1.09
CA SER A 20 0.41 -13.49 0.19
C SER A 20 0.27 -12.20 1.02
N HIS A 21 0.28 -11.03 0.37
CA HIS A 21 0.05 -9.74 1.05
C HIS A 21 -1.36 -9.59 1.62
N LEU A 22 -2.37 -10.20 0.99
CA LEU A 22 -3.74 -10.17 1.49
C LEU A 22 -3.87 -10.98 2.79
N ILE A 23 -3.13 -12.09 2.94
CA ILE A 23 -3.09 -12.86 4.20
C ILE A 23 -2.64 -11.93 5.33
N ALA A 24 -1.49 -11.26 5.16
CA ALA A 24 -0.98 -10.33 6.17
C ALA A 24 -1.98 -9.23 6.49
N ARG A 25 -2.61 -8.64 5.47
CA ARG A 25 -3.64 -7.61 5.65
C ARG A 25 -4.84 -8.12 6.47
N ARG A 26 -5.36 -9.32 6.16
CA ARG A 26 -6.50 -9.91 6.90
C ARG A 26 -6.16 -10.21 8.35
N ILE A 27 -4.92 -10.62 8.64
CA ILE A 27 -4.45 -10.79 10.03
C ILE A 27 -4.44 -9.46 10.78
N ARG A 28 -3.97 -8.37 10.13
CA ARG A 28 -3.99 -7.01 10.72
C ARG A 28 -5.40 -6.48 10.96
N GLU A 29 -6.32 -6.70 10.01
CA GLU A 29 -7.75 -6.35 10.18
C GLU A 29 -8.38 -7.09 11.37
N LEU A 30 -7.86 -8.27 11.69
CA LEU A 30 -8.21 -9.06 12.87
C LEU A 30 -7.39 -8.68 14.11
N ARG A 31 -6.71 -7.53 14.13
CA ARG A 31 -5.97 -6.96 15.27
C ARG A 31 -4.86 -7.85 15.83
N VAL A 32 -4.23 -8.65 14.97
CA VAL A 32 -3.03 -9.42 15.33
C VAL A 32 -1.85 -8.91 14.52
N PHE A 33 -0.68 -8.72 15.15
CA PHE A 33 0.53 -8.34 14.43
C PHE A 33 1.04 -9.55 13.62
N CYS A 34 1.48 -9.30 12.39
CA CYS A 34 2.07 -10.33 11.56
C CYS A 34 3.27 -9.84 10.75
N GLU A 35 4.18 -10.76 10.46
CA GLU A 35 5.33 -10.50 9.60
C GLU A 35 5.40 -11.55 8.49
N MET A 36 5.52 -11.07 7.25
CA MET A 36 5.81 -11.87 6.08
C MET A 36 7.31 -12.11 5.98
N LEU A 37 7.69 -13.39 5.89
CA LEU A 37 9.06 -13.83 5.72
C LEU A 37 9.15 -14.75 4.50
N PRO A 38 10.29 -14.79 3.78
CA PRO A 38 10.51 -15.75 2.71
C PRO A 38 10.37 -17.20 3.20
N TYR A 39 9.87 -18.10 2.35
CA TYR A 39 9.72 -19.52 2.72
C TYR A 39 11.03 -20.20 3.17
N ASN A 40 12.18 -19.72 2.69
CA ASN A 40 13.50 -20.27 3.00
C ASN A 40 14.15 -19.65 4.24
N THR A 41 13.38 -18.88 5.03
CA THR A 41 13.87 -18.29 6.28
C THR A 41 14.34 -19.38 7.24
N PRO A 42 15.56 -19.29 7.81
CA PRO A 42 16.08 -20.30 8.72
C PRO A 42 15.19 -20.51 9.96
N LEU A 43 15.05 -21.76 10.40
CA LEU A 43 14.23 -22.11 11.55
C LEU A 43 14.62 -21.36 12.84
N LYS A 44 15.92 -21.08 13.02
CA LYS A 44 16.44 -20.32 14.16
C LYS A 44 15.92 -18.88 14.17
N GLU A 45 15.74 -18.28 13.00
CA GLU A 45 15.19 -16.93 12.87
C GLU A 45 13.70 -16.95 13.20
N ILE A 46 12.93 -17.86 12.58
CA ILE A 46 11.49 -18.06 12.85
C ILE A 46 11.24 -18.26 14.35
N THR A 47 12.00 -19.13 15.01
CA THR A 47 11.86 -19.39 16.46
C THR A 47 12.32 -18.23 17.33
N GLY A 48 13.28 -17.42 16.85
CA GLY A 48 13.72 -16.19 17.51
C GLY A 48 12.61 -15.17 17.71
N HIS A 49 11.66 -15.09 16.77
CA HIS A 49 10.48 -14.23 16.85
C HIS A 49 9.40 -14.73 17.83
N ARG A 50 9.49 -15.98 18.31
CA ARG A 50 8.51 -16.61 19.22
C ARG A 50 7.04 -16.46 18.73
N PRO A 51 6.73 -16.86 17.48
CA PRO A 51 5.40 -16.65 16.92
C PRO A 51 4.33 -17.48 17.65
N ARG A 52 3.12 -16.91 17.74
CA ARG A 52 1.91 -17.60 18.21
C ARG A 52 1.35 -18.59 17.20
N GLY A 53 1.64 -18.36 15.92
CA GLY A 53 1.21 -19.20 14.80
C GLY A 53 2.01 -18.87 13.55
N ILE A 54 1.98 -19.81 12.59
CA ILE A 54 2.63 -19.67 11.29
C ILE A 54 1.60 -19.95 10.20
N ILE A 55 1.56 -19.14 9.15
CA ILE A 55 0.74 -19.38 7.97
C ILE A 55 1.65 -19.61 6.78
N PHE A 56 1.47 -20.72 6.08
CA PHE A 56 2.13 -20.96 4.80
C PHE A 56 1.21 -20.47 3.68
N SER A 57 1.69 -19.49 2.90
CA SER A 57 0.91 -18.93 1.81
C SER A 57 0.76 -19.90 0.63
N GLY A 58 -0.07 -19.50 -0.33
CA GLY A 58 -0.12 -20.13 -1.64
C GLY A 58 1.14 -19.85 -2.47
N GLY A 59 1.23 -20.48 -3.63
CA GLY A 59 2.35 -20.34 -4.54
C GLY A 59 2.01 -20.92 -5.92
N PRO A 60 2.65 -20.43 -7.00
CA PRO A 60 2.36 -20.88 -8.35
C PRO A 60 3.02 -22.21 -8.72
N ALA A 61 4.00 -22.66 -7.91
CA ALA A 61 4.75 -23.88 -8.19
C ALA A 61 3.92 -25.14 -7.90
N SER A 62 4.22 -26.23 -8.61
CA SER A 62 3.82 -27.56 -8.16
C SER A 62 4.80 -28.05 -7.10
N VAL A 63 4.31 -28.69 -6.03
CA VAL A 63 5.19 -29.19 -4.97
C VAL A 63 6.21 -30.20 -5.47
N TYR A 64 5.94 -30.95 -6.56
CA TYR A 64 6.87 -31.94 -7.12
C TYR A 64 7.89 -31.36 -8.11
N GLN A 65 7.75 -30.09 -8.50
CA GLN A 65 8.65 -29.47 -9.45
C GLN A 65 10.09 -29.42 -8.90
N PRO A 66 11.12 -29.65 -9.72
CA PRO A 66 12.50 -29.45 -9.31
C PRO A 66 12.73 -28.01 -8.82
N GLY A 67 13.31 -27.86 -7.62
CA GLY A 67 13.52 -26.54 -7.00
C GLY A 67 12.25 -25.87 -6.46
N ALA A 68 11.15 -26.62 -6.29
CA ALA A 68 9.94 -26.11 -5.69
C ALA A 68 10.21 -25.54 -4.28
N PRO A 69 9.63 -24.37 -3.93
CA PRO A 69 9.76 -23.76 -2.61
C PRO A 69 9.44 -24.72 -1.45
N ALA A 70 10.34 -24.87 -0.48
CA ALA A 70 10.15 -25.79 0.64
C ALA A 70 10.70 -25.21 1.95
N VAL A 71 10.09 -25.62 3.06
CA VAL A 71 10.54 -25.29 4.41
C VAL A 71 11.36 -26.42 5.01
N ASP A 72 12.15 -26.11 6.04
CA ASP A 72 12.76 -27.12 6.91
C ASP A 72 11.66 -27.94 7.61
N PRO A 73 11.57 -29.27 7.41
CA PRO A 73 10.54 -30.11 8.02
C PRO A 73 10.50 -30.05 9.55
N ALA A 74 11.59 -29.68 10.22
CA ALA A 74 11.62 -29.52 11.67
C ALA A 74 10.66 -28.42 12.17
N ILE A 75 10.15 -27.55 11.27
CA ILE A 75 9.13 -26.55 11.59
C ILE A 75 7.82 -27.18 12.13
N TYR A 76 7.46 -28.38 11.66
CA TYR A 76 6.24 -29.06 12.08
C TYR A 76 6.31 -29.61 13.52
N ASP A 77 7.52 -29.74 14.07
CA ASP A 77 7.78 -30.30 15.40
C ASP A 77 7.95 -29.22 16.49
N LEU A 78 7.86 -27.93 16.13
CA LEU A 78 8.01 -26.82 17.07
C LEU A 78 6.86 -26.67 18.09
N GLY A 79 5.73 -27.36 17.87
CA GLY A 79 4.52 -27.21 18.68
C GLY A 79 3.81 -25.85 18.50
N ILE A 80 4.22 -25.09 17.49
CA ILE A 80 3.59 -23.83 17.08
C ILE A 80 2.50 -24.16 16.06
N PRO A 81 1.27 -23.63 16.20
CA PRO A 81 0.21 -23.84 15.23
C PRO A 81 0.59 -23.41 13.81
N ILE A 82 0.21 -24.21 12.81
CA ILE A 82 0.47 -23.91 11.40
C ILE A 82 -0.81 -24.00 10.58
N LEU A 83 -1.07 -23.00 9.73
CA LEU A 83 -2.11 -23.03 8.70
C LEU A 83 -1.47 -23.05 7.31
N GLY A 84 -1.66 -24.14 6.54
CA GLY A 84 -1.27 -24.21 5.14
C GLY A 84 -2.38 -23.78 4.19
N ILE A 85 -2.12 -22.81 3.31
CA ILE A 85 -3.09 -22.33 2.31
C ILE A 85 -2.63 -22.74 0.91
N CYS A 86 -3.48 -23.46 0.17
CA CYS A 86 -3.22 -23.92 -1.20
C CYS A 86 -1.86 -24.64 -1.36
N TYR A 87 -0.83 -23.98 -1.88
CA TYR A 87 0.53 -24.54 -1.95
C TYR A 87 1.06 -24.94 -0.57
N GLY A 88 0.84 -24.12 0.45
CA GLY A 88 1.21 -24.44 1.84
C GLY A 88 0.56 -25.72 2.34
N MET A 89 -0.70 -25.98 1.95
CA MET A 89 -1.39 -27.24 2.24
C MET A 89 -0.72 -28.42 1.52
N GLN A 90 -0.42 -28.26 0.22
CA GLN A 90 0.21 -29.32 -0.58
C GLN A 90 1.62 -29.65 -0.09
N LEU A 91 2.40 -28.63 0.29
CA LEU A 91 3.74 -28.80 0.83
C LEU A 91 3.70 -29.55 2.15
N MET A 92 2.81 -29.14 3.07
CA MET A 92 2.57 -29.82 4.34
C MET A 92 2.17 -31.27 4.11
N THR A 93 1.24 -31.53 3.19
CA THR A 93 0.84 -32.88 2.81
C THR A 93 2.03 -33.72 2.35
N ARG A 94 2.81 -33.20 1.41
CA ARG A 94 3.94 -33.92 0.82
C ARG A 94 5.02 -34.24 1.87
N GLN A 95 5.41 -33.26 2.69
CA GLN A 95 6.48 -33.43 3.67
C GLN A 95 6.10 -34.36 4.82
N LEU A 96 4.80 -34.48 5.14
CA LEU A 96 4.31 -35.33 6.22
C LEU A 96 3.82 -36.71 5.74
N GLY A 97 4.02 -37.05 4.47
CA GLY A 97 3.77 -38.39 3.92
C GLY A 97 2.35 -38.62 3.40
N GLY A 98 1.61 -37.57 3.07
CA GLY A 98 0.36 -37.66 2.30
C GLY A 98 0.61 -37.71 0.79
N VAL A 99 -0.47 -37.69 0.01
CA VAL A 99 -0.41 -37.81 -1.46
C VAL A 99 -1.00 -36.56 -2.11
N VAL A 100 -0.19 -35.89 -2.94
CA VAL A 100 -0.62 -34.79 -3.79
C VAL A 100 -0.63 -35.29 -5.24
N THR A 101 -1.69 -35.01 -5.97
CA THR A 101 -1.84 -35.39 -7.38
C THR A 101 -2.08 -34.15 -8.22
N ARG A 102 -1.65 -34.18 -9.48
CA ARG A 102 -2.04 -33.15 -10.44
C ARG A 102 -3.51 -33.35 -10.79
N ALA A 103 -4.31 -32.31 -10.68
CA ALA A 103 -5.72 -32.40 -11.04
C ALA A 103 -5.88 -32.50 -12.57
N GLU A 104 -6.80 -33.35 -13.03
CA GLU A 104 -7.11 -33.51 -14.46
C GLU A 104 -7.78 -32.25 -15.03
N HIS A 105 -8.49 -31.51 -14.18
CA HIS A 105 -9.09 -30.21 -14.47
C HIS A 105 -8.58 -29.20 -13.46
N HIS A 106 -8.19 -28.02 -13.94
CA HIS A 106 -7.85 -26.92 -13.05
C HIS A 106 -9.12 -26.36 -12.41
N GLU A 107 -9.17 -26.32 -11.08
CA GLU A 107 -10.27 -25.70 -10.35
C GLU A 107 -9.89 -24.25 -10.01
N TYR A 108 -10.34 -23.33 -10.87
CA TYR A 108 -10.21 -21.90 -10.67
C TYR A 108 -11.59 -21.29 -10.56
N GLY A 109 -11.96 -20.81 -9.37
CA GLY A 109 -13.22 -20.09 -9.22
C GLY A 109 -13.95 -20.31 -7.91
N LYS A 110 -15.21 -19.88 -7.91
CA LYS A 110 -16.15 -20.08 -6.82
C LYS A 110 -16.58 -21.55 -6.80
N THR A 111 -16.41 -22.18 -5.65
CA THR A 111 -16.76 -23.59 -5.43
C THR A 111 -17.55 -23.73 -4.13
N ASP A 112 -18.55 -24.63 -4.14
CA ASP A 112 -19.27 -25.04 -2.94
C ASP A 112 -18.40 -25.98 -2.11
N LEU A 113 -18.09 -25.56 -0.88
CA LEU A 113 -17.31 -26.28 0.12
C LEU A 113 -18.26 -26.99 1.08
N GLU A 114 -18.23 -28.32 1.09
CA GLU A 114 -18.94 -29.14 2.07
C GLU A 114 -18.08 -29.27 3.33
N ILE A 115 -18.59 -28.75 4.44
CA ILE A 115 -17.92 -28.80 5.74
C ILE A 115 -18.35 -30.08 6.44
N ILE A 116 -17.41 -31.00 6.62
CA ILE A 116 -17.62 -32.31 7.28
C ILE A 116 -17.57 -32.13 8.80
N ASP A 117 -16.70 -31.24 9.27
CA ASP A 117 -16.48 -30.98 10.68
C ASP A 117 -16.37 -29.47 10.93
N SER A 118 -17.36 -28.92 11.64
CA SER A 118 -17.47 -27.49 11.94
C SER A 118 -16.76 -27.08 13.23
N ARG A 119 -15.72 -27.81 13.65
CA ARG A 119 -14.84 -27.41 14.77
C ARG A 119 -13.67 -26.54 14.28
N ASP A 120 -12.96 -25.94 15.24
CA ASP A 120 -11.73 -25.17 15.01
C ASP A 120 -11.94 -24.07 13.96
N LEU A 121 -11.30 -24.19 12.79
CA LEU A 121 -11.38 -23.26 11.67
C LEU A 121 -12.80 -22.97 11.18
N PHE A 122 -13.71 -23.95 11.29
CA PHE A 122 -15.04 -23.89 10.69
C PHE A 122 -16.15 -23.67 11.72
N CYS A 123 -15.78 -23.24 12.93
CA CYS A 123 -16.75 -22.98 13.99
C CYS A 123 -17.79 -21.94 13.55
N GLY A 124 -19.08 -22.29 13.67
CA GLY A 124 -20.19 -21.38 13.32
C GLY A 124 -20.41 -21.17 11.82
N LEU A 125 -19.75 -21.93 10.95
CA LEU A 125 -20.04 -21.96 9.51
C LEU A 125 -21.15 -22.98 9.19
N GLY A 126 -21.87 -22.75 8.09
CA GLY A 126 -22.90 -23.67 7.62
C GLY A 126 -22.32 -24.99 7.06
N PRO A 127 -23.15 -26.01 6.82
CA PRO A 127 -22.68 -27.29 6.27
C PRO A 127 -22.16 -27.17 4.83
N VAL A 128 -22.59 -26.14 4.10
CA VAL A 128 -22.10 -25.79 2.77
C VAL A 128 -21.82 -24.30 2.74
N GLU A 129 -20.61 -23.92 2.33
CA GLU A 129 -20.16 -22.53 2.24
C GLU A 129 -19.51 -22.29 0.87
N GLN A 130 -19.39 -21.03 0.46
CA GLN A 130 -18.67 -20.69 -0.77
C GLN A 130 -17.19 -20.43 -0.48
N CYS A 131 -16.31 -20.98 -1.32
CA CYS A 131 -14.87 -20.72 -1.27
C CYS A 131 -14.29 -20.41 -2.65
N TRP A 132 -13.09 -19.83 -2.65
CA TRP A 132 -12.32 -19.57 -3.87
C TRP A 132 -11.18 -20.56 -4.04
N MET A 133 -11.34 -21.50 -4.98
CA MET A 133 -10.31 -22.46 -5.37
C MET A 133 -9.38 -21.85 -6.42
N SER A 134 -8.09 -22.12 -6.27
CA SER A 134 -7.08 -21.69 -7.24
C SER A 134 -5.87 -22.62 -7.24
N HIS A 135 -6.03 -23.82 -7.82
CA HIS A 135 -4.96 -24.81 -7.81
C HIS A 135 -4.91 -25.69 -9.07
N GLY A 136 -3.70 -26.11 -9.43
CA GLY A 136 -3.47 -27.16 -10.44
C GLY A 136 -3.21 -28.55 -9.84
N ASP A 137 -2.75 -28.61 -8.59
CA ASP A 137 -2.56 -29.84 -7.83
C ASP A 137 -3.61 -29.92 -6.72
N ARG A 138 -3.94 -31.14 -6.27
CA ARG A 138 -4.86 -31.36 -5.14
C ARG A 138 -4.32 -32.43 -4.20
N VAL A 139 -4.75 -32.39 -2.95
CA VAL A 139 -4.47 -33.46 -1.98
C VAL A 139 -5.45 -34.61 -2.23
N GLU A 140 -4.92 -35.77 -2.59
CA GLU A 140 -5.70 -37.00 -2.81
C GLU A 140 -5.87 -37.79 -1.51
N ALA A 141 -4.82 -37.84 -0.69
CA ALA A 141 -4.86 -38.48 0.62
C ALA A 141 -4.15 -37.61 1.67
N PRO A 142 -4.77 -37.36 2.84
CA PRO A 142 -4.14 -36.58 3.89
C PRO A 142 -2.98 -37.36 4.53
N PRO A 143 -2.01 -36.69 5.15
CA PRO A 143 -0.93 -37.36 5.88
C PRO A 143 -1.45 -38.17 7.09
N PRO A 144 -0.70 -39.16 7.58
CA PRO A 144 -1.04 -39.85 8.82
C PRO A 144 -1.27 -38.88 9.99
N GLY A 145 -2.39 -39.07 10.70
CA GLY A 145 -2.80 -38.24 11.84
C GLY A 145 -3.70 -37.05 11.49
N PHE A 146 -3.90 -36.74 10.20
CA PHE A 146 -4.83 -35.71 9.76
C PHE A 146 -6.23 -36.28 9.54
N GLU A 147 -7.23 -35.50 9.93
CA GLU A 147 -8.64 -35.71 9.61
C GLU A 147 -9.04 -34.79 8.45
N VAL A 148 -9.83 -35.29 7.50
CA VAL A 148 -10.46 -34.45 6.47
C VAL A 148 -11.65 -33.74 7.08
N VAL A 149 -11.65 -32.41 7.05
CA VAL A 149 -12.68 -31.57 7.71
C VAL A 149 -13.56 -30.80 6.72
N ALA A 150 -13.14 -30.70 5.46
CA ALA A 150 -13.98 -30.20 4.37
C ALA A 150 -13.58 -30.82 3.02
N ARG A 151 -14.53 -30.87 2.08
CA ARG A 151 -14.33 -31.37 0.71
C ARG A 151 -15.11 -30.53 -0.31
N THR A 152 -14.74 -30.66 -1.59
CA THR A 152 -15.55 -30.19 -2.72
C THR A 152 -15.83 -31.37 -3.66
N GLU A 153 -16.60 -31.15 -4.72
CA GLU A 153 -16.83 -32.15 -5.76
C GLU A 153 -15.52 -32.63 -6.40
N GLN A 154 -14.54 -31.74 -6.59
CA GLN A 154 -13.29 -32.02 -7.30
C GLN A 154 -12.07 -32.18 -6.38
N ALA A 155 -12.16 -31.75 -5.13
CA ALA A 155 -11.11 -31.87 -4.12
C ALA A 155 -11.60 -32.71 -2.93
N PRO A 156 -11.27 -34.01 -2.87
CA PRO A 156 -11.71 -34.89 -1.79
C PRO A 156 -11.17 -34.45 -0.42
N VAL A 157 -10.03 -33.75 -0.41
CA VAL A 157 -9.43 -33.13 0.77
C VAL A 157 -9.31 -31.63 0.50
N ALA A 158 -10.39 -30.89 0.73
CA ALA A 158 -10.39 -29.43 0.58
C ALA A 158 -9.90 -28.72 1.84
N ALA A 159 -10.03 -29.36 3.00
CA ALA A 159 -9.37 -28.95 4.24
C ALA A 159 -9.06 -30.16 5.13
N MET A 160 -7.97 -30.06 5.89
CA MET A 160 -7.53 -31.11 6.81
C MET A 160 -6.96 -30.54 8.11
N ALA A 161 -7.05 -31.32 9.20
CA ALA A 161 -6.57 -30.91 10.52
C ALA A 161 -5.91 -32.06 11.29
N ASP A 162 -4.75 -31.78 11.89
CA ASP A 162 -4.15 -32.57 12.97
C ASP A 162 -4.14 -31.70 14.24
N ARG A 163 -5.15 -31.92 15.08
CA ARG A 163 -5.36 -31.13 16.31
C ARG A 163 -4.30 -31.40 17.37
N LYS A 164 -3.65 -32.56 17.35
CA LYS A 164 -2.61 -32.92 18.32
C LYS A 164 -1.35 -32.10 18.06
N ARG A 165 -0.96 -31.96 16.78
CA ARG A 165 0.17 -31.13 16.35
C ARG A 165 -0.21 -29.67 16.07
N LYS A 166 -1.51 -29.35 16.08
CA LYS A 166 -2.09 -28.03 15.72
C LYS A 166 -1.73 -27.61 14.28
N LEU A 167 -1.76 -28.58 13.37
CA LEU A 167 -1.50 -28.35 11.95
C LEU A 167 -2.84 -28.37 11.22
N TYR A 168 -3.13 -27.29 10.51
CA TYR A 168 -4.35 -27.10 9.76
C TYR A 168 -4.01 -26.74 8.32
N ALA A 169 -4.87 -27.11 7.37
CA ALA A 169 -4.63 -26.78 5.98
C ALA A 169 -5.94 -26.64 5.19
N VAL A 170 -5.96 -25.71 4.24
CA VAL A 170 -7.08 -25.44 3.35
C VAL A 170 -6.59 -25.30 1.90
N GLN A 171 -7.34 -25.85 0.95
CA GLN A 171 -6.98 -25.86 -0.48
C GLN A 171 -7.43 -24.59 -1.20
N PHE A 172 -8.36 -23.84 -0.60
CA PHE A 172 -8.91 -22.56 -1.06
C PHE A 172 -8.24 -21.37 -0.35
N HIS A 173 -8.52 -20.16 -0.84
CA HIS A 173 -7.97 -18.91 -0.31
C HIS A 173 -8.96 -18.21 0.64
N PRO A 174 -8.81 -18.30 1.98
CA PRO A 174 -9.66 -17.57 2.93
C PRO A 174 -9.40 -16.05 2.96
N GLU A 175 -8.29 -15.58 2.41
CA GLU A 175 -7.88 -14.17 2.42
C GLU A 175 -8.58 -13.31 1.36
N VAL A 176 -9.14 -13.93 0.33
CA VAL A 176 -9.80 -13.23 -0.79
C VAL A 176 -11.28 -13.00 -0.52
N ILE A 177 -11.82 -11.89 -1.03
CA ILE A 177 -13.24 -11.52 -0.87
C ILE A 177 -14.20 -12.54 -1.49
N HIS A 178 -13.72 -13.36 -2.43
CA HIS A 178 -14.49 -14.40 -3.08
C HIS A 178 -14.77 -15.62 -2.18
N THR A 179 -14.13 -15.70 -1.01
CA THR A 179 -14.48 -16.63 0.07
C THR A 179 -15.20 -15.81 1.16
N PRO A 180 -16.55 -15.69 1.14
CA PRO A 180 -17.26 -14.72 1.96
C PRO A 180 -17.05 -14.90 3.47
N ARG A 181 -16.86 -16.14 3.92
CA ARG A 181 -16.58 -16.52 5.33
C ARG A 181 -15.09 -16.71 5.62
N GLY A 182 -14.21 -16.30 4.71
CA GLY A 182 -12.77 -16.52 4.84
C GLY A 182 -12.14 -15.78 6.03
N GLN A 183 -12.65 -14.59 6.35
CA GLN A 183 -12.21 -13.82 7.52
C GLN A 183 -12.56 -14.53 8.84
N ASP A 184 -13.69 -15.25 8.90
CA ASP A 184 -14.05 -16.06 10.08
C ASP A 184 -13.08 -17.24 10.26
N ILE A 185 -12.71 -17.90 9.16
CA ILE A 185 -11.73 -19.00 9.19
C ILE A 185 -10.38 -18.53 9.73
N LEU A 186 -9.88 -17.39 9.23
CA LEU A 186 -8.63 -16.80 9.72
C LEU A 186 -8.78 -16.37 11.19
N ARG A 187 -9.92 -15.81 11.58
CA ARG A 187 -10.21 -15.46 12.98
C ARG A 187 -10.11 -16.68 13.89
N HIS A 188 -10.74 -17.80 13.55
CA HIS A 188 -10.70 -19.01 14.35
C HIS A 188 -9.27 -19.57 14.47
N PHE A 189 -8.48 -19.53 13.39
CA PHE A 189 -7.06 -19.90 13.46
C PHE A 189 -6.29 -18.98 14.43
N LEU A 190 -6.45 -17.67 14.31
CA LEU A 190 -5.67 -16.70 15.10
C LEU A 190 -6.06 -16.71 16.58
N TYR A 191 -7.35 -16.71 16.90
CA TYR A 191 -7.84 -16.55 18.27
C TYR A 191 -7.99 -17.88 18.98
N ASP A 192 -8.61 -18.88 18.35
CA ASP A 192 -8.96 -20.12 19.04
C ASP A 192 -7.81 -21.14 18.98
N VAL A 193 -7.10 -21.21 17.85
CA VAL A 193 -5.98 -22.15 17.69
C VAL A 193 -4.66 -21.55 18.20
N CYS A 194 -4.32 -20.33 17.78
CA CYS A 194 -3.08 -19.66 18.17
C CYS A 194 -3.15 -18.96 19.53
N GLY A 195 -4.36 -18.68 20.03
CA GLY A 195 -4.55 -18.02 21.31
C GLY A 195 -4.17 -16.54 21.31
N CYS A 196 -4.28 -15.86 20.16
CA CYS A 196 -4.04 -14.43 20.07
C CYS A 196 -5.13 -13.65 20.83
N GLN A 197 -4.78 -12.48 21.37
CA GLN A 197 -5.65 -11.63 22.17
C GLN A 197 -6.22 -10.44 21.41
N GLY A 198 -5.63 -10.07 20.26
CA GLY A 198 -6.07 -8.93 19.46
C GLY A 198 -5.47 -7.60 19.93
N ASN A 199 -4.22 -7.62 20.40
CA ASN A 199 -3.58 -6.45 21.02
C ASN A 199 -3.02 -5.44 20.01
N TRP A 200 -3.05 -5.74 18.72
CA TRP A 200 -2.61 -4.82 17.68
C TRP A 200 -3.69 -3.77 17.40
N THR A 201 -3.50 -2.60 18.00
CA THR A 201 -4.38 -1.42 17.83
C THR A 201 -3.53 -0.17 17.58
N MET A 202 -4.07 0.82 16.85
CA MET A 202 -3.32 2.04 16.56
C MET A 202 -2.92 2.80 17.83
N GLY A 203 -3.77 2.82 18.86
CA GLY A 203 -3.43 3.41 20.15
C GLY A 203 -2.21 2.74 20.80
N SER A 204 -2.19 1.40 20.86
CA SER A 204 -1.03 0.65 21.39
C SER A 204 0.23 0.86 20.54
N PHE A 205 0.07 0.99 19.23
CA PHE A 205 1.16 1.26 18.29
C PHE A 205 1.76 2.63 18.55
N ILE A 206 0.94 3.69 18.67
CA ILE A 206 1.40 5.05 18.99
C ILE A 206 2.26 5.05 20.25
N GLU A 207 1.78 4.43 21.33
CA GLU A 207 2.49 4.41 22.61
C GLU A 207 3.83 3.69 22.55
N GLU A 208 3.91 2.56 21.84
CA GLU A 208 5.17 1.82 21.68
C GLU A 208 6.12 2.54 20.72
N SER A 209 5.64 3.05 19.57
CA SER A 209 6.43 3.84 18.64
C SER A 209 7.03 5.07 19.32
N ILE A 210 6.25 5.81 20.11
CA ILE A 210 6.76 6.97 20.86
C ILE A 210 7.91 6.56 21.80
N ARG A 211 7.75 5.43 22.51
CA ARG A 211 8.78 4.94 23.43
C ARG A 211 10.05 4.54 22.68
N GLU A 212 9.92 3.81 21.57
CA GLU A 212 11.04 3.39 20.74
C GLU A 212 11.79 4.58 20.14
N ILE A 213 11.06 5.54 19.56
CA ILE A 213 11.64 6.75 18.97
C ILE A 213 12.36 7.58 20.05
N ARG A 214 11.76 7.77 21.23
CA ARG A 214 12.40 8.50 22.34
C ARG A 214 13.70 7.83 22.78
N ALA A 215 13.68 6.50 22.95
CA ALA A 215 14.85 5.75 23.37
C ALA A 215 15.98 5.80 22.33
N ARG A 216 15.63 5.72 21.04
CA ARG A 216 16.60 5.74 19.94
C ARG A 216 17.20 7.13 19.71
N VAL A 217 16.36 8.16 19.69
CA VAL A 217 16.80 9.54 19.42
C VAL A 217 17.53 10.12 20.63
N GLY A 218 17.06 9.86 21.85
CA GLY A 218 17.63 10.48 23.05
C GLY A 218 17.48 12.00 22.98
N ASP A 219 18.61 12.72 23.06
CA ASP A 219 18.68 14.19 22.99
C ASP A 219 19.07 14.76 21.62
N ARG A 220 19.24 13.88 20.65
CA ARG A 220 19.63 14.22 19.28
C ARG A 220 18.48 14.82 18.47
N ARG A 221 18.80 15.37 17.31
CA ARG A 221 17.85 16.04 16.42
C ARG A 221 17.49 15.18 15.21
N ALA A 222 16.27 15.36 14.72
CA ALA A 222 15.78 14.70 13.53
C ALA A 222 15.23 15.72 12.52
N ILE A 223 15.38 15.41 11.23
CA ILE A 223 14.71 16.12 10.15
C ILE A 223 13.70 15.24 9.44
N CYS A 224 12.66 15.85 8.87
CA CYS A 224 11.66 15.13 8.07
C CYS A 224 11.33 15.92 6.80
N ALA A 225 11.40 15.26 5.65
CA ALA A 225 10.89 15.81 4.40
C ALA A 225 9.36 15.69 4.37
N ILE A 226 8.65 16.81 4.33
CA ILE A 226 7.20 16.84 4.15
C ILE A 226 6.92 16.95 2.66
N SER A 227 6.13 16.02 2.12
CA SER A 227 5.67 16.05 0.73
C SER A 227 4.22 16.54 0.58
N GLY A 228 3.50 16.71 1.69
CA GLY A 228 2.05 16.94 1.69
C GLY A 228 1.21 15.69 1.48
N GLY A 229 1.85 14.52 1.35
CA GLY A 229 1.20 13.21 1.38
C GLY A 229 0.84 12.76 2.80
N VAL A 230 -0.01 11.73 2.88
CA VAL A 230 -0.47 11.14 4.15
C VAL A 230 0.71 10.61 4.97
N ASP A 231 1.60 9.84 4.35
CA ASP A 231 2.62 9.07 5.07
C ASP A 231 3.66 9.98 5.74
N SER A 232 4.18 10.98 5.02
CA SER A 232 5.13 11.95 5.56
C SER A 232 4.49 12.80 6.67
N SER A 233 3.21 13.15 6.53
CA SER A 233 2.47 13.91 7.53
C SER A 233 2.25 13.09 8.82
N VAL A 234 1.82 11.83 8.70
CA VAL A 234 1.60 10.93 9.84
C VAL A 234 2.92 10.63 10.55
N ALA A 235 3.99 10.35 9.79
CA ALA A 235 5.32 10.12 10.34
C ALA A 235 5.84 11.35 11.11
N ALA A 236 5.69 12.55 10.54
CA ALA A 236 6.10 13.79 11.19
C ALA A 236 5.32 14.05 12.49
N VAL A 237 4.00 13.88 12.49
CA VAL A 237 3.18 14.08 13.69
C VAL A 237 3.51 13.06 14.77
N LEU A 238 3.73 11.79 14.40
CA LEU A 238 4.11 10.73 15.35
C LEU A 238 5.50 10.99 15.97
N VAL A 239 6.50 11.33 15.15
CA VAL A 239 7.85 11.64 15.64
C VAL A 239 7.84 12.92 16.47
N HIS A 240 7.11 13.96 16.06
CA HIS A 240 6.95 15.17 16.85
C HIS A 240 6.35 14.89 18.22
N ARG A 241 5.33 14.03 18.31
CA ARG A 241 4.76 13.61 19.60
C ARG A 241 5.78 12.86 20.47
N ALA A 242 6.75 12.20 19.85
CA ALA A 242 7.84 11.52 20.55
C ALA A 242 8.92 12.49 21.04
N ILE A 243 9.43 13.40 20.21
CA ILE A 243 10.64 14.19 20.51
C ILE A 243 10.46 15.71 20.56
N GLY A 244 9.24 16.21 20.34
CA GLY A 244 8.89 17.64 20.35
C GLY A 244 9.66 18.44 19.31
N ASP A 245 10.05 19.66 19.68
CA ASP A 245 10.76 20.65 18.85
C ASP A 245 12.16 20.22 18.38
N ARG A 246 12.61 19.00 18.76
CA ARG A 246 13.82 18.38 18.22
C ARG A 246 13.62 17.77 16.83
N LEU A 247 12.36 17.69 16.37
CA LEU A 247 12.02 17.44 14.98
C LEU A 247 11.91 18.76 14.22
N THR A 248 12.63 18.88 13.10
CA THR A 248 12.40 19.95 12.12
C THR A 248 11.93 19.38 10.80
N CYS A 249 10.77 19.81 10.35
CA CYS A 249 10.24 19.48 9.03
C CYS A 249 10.76 20.45 7.97
N ILE A 250 11.06 19.94 6.79
CA ILE A 250 11.40 20.73 5.60
C ILE A 250 10.36 20.43 4.53
N PHE A 251 9.70 21.47 4.02
CA PHE A 251 8.75 21.40 2.93
C PHE A 251 9.24 22.25 1.77
N VAL A 252 9.56 21.59 0.66
CA VAL A 252 10.01 22.22 -0.58
C VAL A 252 8.80 22.39 -1.50
N ASP A 253 8.32 23.62 -1.63
CA ASP A 253 7.35 23.98 -2.66
C ASP A 253 8.09 24.15 -3.99
N HIS A 254 8.11 23.07 -4.76
CA HIS A 254 8.71 23.02 -6.10
C HIS A 254 7.84 23.71 -7.16
N GLY A 255 6.71 24.33 -6.80
CA GLY A 255 5.84 25.04 -7.72
C GLY A 255 5.08 24.14 -8.68
N LEU A 256 4.97 22.84 -8.41
CA LEU A 256 4.21 21.86 -9.21
C LEU A 256 3.10 21.17 -8.39
N LEU A 257 2.73 21.76 -7.26
CA LEU A 257 1.66 21.28 -6.38
C LEU A 257 0.27 21.74 -6.85
N ARG A 258 -0.78 21.13 -6.31
CA ARG A 258 -2.18 21.51 -6.58
C ARG A 258 -2.49 22.88 -5.99
N ARG A 259 -3.56 23.50 -6.48
CA ARG A 259 -4.04 24.79 -5.98
C ARG A 259 -4.31 24.72 -4.47
N GLY A 260 -3.66 25.62 -3.72
CA GLY A 260 -3.82 25.75 -2.26
C GLY A 260 -3.11 24.68 -1.43
N GLU A 261 -2.43 23.72 -2.05
CA GLU A 261 -1.84 22.58 -1.32
C GLU A 261 -0.69 23.00 -0.39
N ALA A 262 0.21 23.86 -0.85
CA ALA A 262 1.31 24.36 -0.02
C ALA A 262 0.82 25.08 1.23
N ALA A 263 -0.17 25.96 1.09
CA ALA A 263 -0.79 26.66 2.20
C ALA A 263 -1.45 25.69 3.20
N GLN A 264 -2.16 24.67 2.71
CA GLN A 264 -2.76 23.65 3.56
C GLN A 264 -1.71 22.84 4.33
N VAL A 265 -0.59 22.48 3.71
CA VAL A 265 0.51 21.77 4.38
C VAL A 265 1.11 22.62 5.49
N VAL A 266 1.38 23.90 5.22
CA VAL A 266 1.91 24.83 6.22
C VAL A 266 0.92 25.00 7.39
N GLU A 267 -0.36 25.19 7.10
CA GLU A 267 -1.41 25.35 8.12
C GLU A 267 -1.53 24.11 9.01
N VAL A 268 -1.50 22.91 8.42
CA VAL A 268 -1.60 21.66 9.19
C VAL A 268 -0.36 21.46 10.06
N ILE A 269 0.84 21.51 9.46
CA ILE A 269 2.08 21.16 10.16
C ILE A 269 2.48 22.24 11.16
N ARG A 270 2.54 23.50 10.74
CA ARG A 270 2.97 24.62 11.58
C ARG A 270 1.82 25.21 12.40
N GLY A 271 0.64 25.37 11.80
CA GLY A 271 -0.51 26.00 12.48
C GLY A 271 -1.18 25.07 13.50
N LYS A 272 -1.66 23.91 13.06
CA LYS A 272 -2.40 22.97 13.92
C LYS A 272 -1.49 22.18 14.86
N PHE A 273 -0.42 21.58 14.32
CA PHE A 273 0.46 20.71 15.10
C PHE A 273 1.67 21.41 15.73
N HIS A 274 1.90 22.70 15.41
CA HIS A 274 3.00 23.49 15.94
C HIS A 274 4.39 22.88 15.71
N ILE A 275 4.54 22.06 14.68
CA ILE A 275 5.82 21.41 14.35
C ILE A 275 6.74 22.44 13.69
N PRO A 276 8.01 22.56 14.12
CA PRO A 276 8.99 23.40 13.43
C PRO A 276 9.06 23.04 11.96
N LEU A 277 8.77 24.01 11.08
CA LEU A 277 8.67 23.81 9.63
C LEU A 277 9.47 24.88 8.89
N ILE A 278 10.46 24.45 8.11
CA ILE A 278 11.10 25.25 7.07
C ILE A 278 10.27 25.08 5.79
N HIS A 279 9.60 26.16 5.36
CA HIS A 279 8.88 26.20 4.10
C HIS A 279 9.74 26.94 3.07
N VAL A 280 10.13 26.24 2.01
CA VAL A 280 10.99 26.79 0.94
C VAL A 280 10.21 26.86 -0.36
N ASP A 281 9.98 28.08 -0.83
CA ASP A 281 9.50 28.31 -2.18
C ASP A 281 10.68 28.21 -3.16
N ALA A 282 10.75 27.08 -3.86
CA ALA A 282 11.72 26.80 -4.91
C ALA A 282 11.08 26.85 -6.31
N SER A 283 9.86 27.35 -6.46
CA SER A 283 9.10 27.32 -7.71
C SER A 283 9.87 27.85 -8.91
N GLN A 284 10.50 29.02 -8.80
CA GLN A 284 11.30 29.62 -9.87
C GLN A 284 12.50 28.77 -10.28
N ARG A 285 13.13 28.10 -9.31
CA ARG A 285 14.30 27.24 -9.54
C ARG A 285 13.91 26.00 -10.36
N PHE A 286 12.82 25.33 -9.97
CA PHE A 286 12.31 24.17 -10.69
C PHE A 286 11.82 24.53 -12.09
N LEU A 287 11.03 25.61 -12.22
CA LEU A 287 10.52 26.06 -13.52
C LEU A 287 11.65 26.48 -14.47
N GLY A 288 12.71 27.11 -13.95
CA GLY A 288 13.90 27.45 -14.73
C GLY A 288 14.60 26.21 -15.29
N ARG A 289 14.66 25.12 -14.53
CA ARG A 289 15.29 23.84 -14.92
C ARG A 289 14.42 23.02 -15.88
N LEU A 290 13.10 23.16 -15.81
CA LEU A 290 12.14 22.49 -16.68
C LEU A 290 11.91 23.19 -18.03
N LYS A 291 12.46 24.39 -18.22
CA LYS A 291 12.31 25.17 -19.45
C LYS A 291 12.80 24.37 -20.67
N GLY A 292 11.93 24.24 -21.67
CA GLY A 292 12.19 23.50 -22.90
C GLY A 292 12.23 21.97 -22.77
N VAL A 293 11.97 21.42 -21.57
CA VAL A 293 11.98 19.97 -21.34
C VAL A 293 10.60 19.39 -21.64
N THR A 294 10.53 18.49 -22.61
CA THR A 294 9.29 17.82 -23.01
C THR A 294 9.27 16.33 -22.68
N ASP A 295 10.45 15.68 -22.61
CA ASP A 295 10.57 14.27 -22.30
C ASP A 295 10.19 13.99 -20.82
N PRO A 296 9.23 13.07 -20.55
CA PRO A 296 8.72 12.86 -19.20
C PRO A 296 9.75 12.25 -18.24
N GLU A 297 10.62 11.36 -18.74
CA GLU A 297 11.70 10.78 -17.93
C GLU A 297 12.75 11.84 -17.54
N GLN A 298 13.08 12.73 -18.46
CA GLN A 298 13.94 13.87 -18.17
C GLN A 298 13.29 14.83 -17.16
N LYS A 299 11.99 15.11 -17.27
CA LYS A 299 11.25 15.90 -16.25
C LYS A 299 11.37 15.28 -14.87
N ARG A 300 11.12 13.96 -14.76
CA ARG A 300 11.23 13.20 -13.50
C ARG A 300 12.63 13.31 -12.89
N LYS A 301 13.68 13.10 -13.68
CA LYS A 301 15.08 13.19 -13.23
C LYS A 301 15.42 14.59 -12.73
N ILE A 302 15.09 15.62 -13.50
CA ILE A 302 15.36 17.02 -13.13
C ILE A 302 14.66 17.37 -11.81
N ILE A 303 13.38 17.02 -11.67
CA ILE A 303 12.62 17.34 -10.45
C ILE A 303 13.20 16.59 -9.24
N GLY A 304 13.50 15.30 -9.39
CA GLY A 304 14.09 14.51 -8.31
C GLY A 304 15.45 15.05 -7.86
N GLU A 305 16.34 15.35 -8.81
CA GLU A 305 17.66 15.92 -8.53
C GLU A 305 17.56 17.29 -7.85
N GLU A 306 16.70 18.17 -8.36
CA GLU A 306 16.56 19.52 -7.81
C GLU A 306 15.92 19.52 -6.42
N PHE A 307 14.99 18.60 -6.16
CA PHE A 307 14.41 18.41 -4.83
C PHE A 307 15.47 18.01 -3.80
N ILE A 308 16.33 17.05 -4.14
CA ILE A 308 17.40 16.59 -3.27
C ILE A 308 18.37 17.74 -2.96
N ARG A 309 18.79 18.49 -3.98
CA ARG A 309 19.68 19.67 -3.80
C ARG A 309 19.09 20.72 -2.88
N VAL A 310 17.83 21.10 -3.08
CA VAL A 310 17.16 22.10 -2.21
C VAL A 310 17.02 21.56 -0.80
N PHE A 311 16.64 20.29 -0.63
CA PHE A 311 16.52 19.68 0.69
C PHE A 311 17.86 19.66 1.44
N GLU A 312 18.96 19.33 0.76
CA GLU A 312 20.32 19.36 1.32
C GLU A 312 20.73 20.77 1.75
N GLU A 313 20.51 21.76 0.88
CA GLU A 313 20.84 23.16 1.18
C GLU A 313 20.13 23.65 2.45
N GLU A 314 18.88 23.25 2.67
CA GLU A 314 18.13 23.60 3.88
C GLU A 314 18.55 22.77 5.10
N ALA A 315 18.80 21.48 4.92
CA ALA A 315 19.26 20.60 5.99
C ALA A 315 20.63 21.06 6.53
N ALA A 316 21.55 21.48 5.65
CA ALA A 316 22.87 21.97 6.04
C ALA A 316 22.81 23.24 6.90
N LYS A 317 21.75 24.05 6.80
CA LYS A 317 21.55 25.25 7.63
C LYS A 317 21.14 24.94 9.06
N LEU A 318 20.65 23.73 9.34
CA LEU A 318 20.16 23.33 10.66
C LEU A 318 21.26 22.92 11.64
N GLY A 319 22.52 22.84 11.18
CA GLY A 319 23.65 22.37 11.97
C GLY A 319 23.68 20.85 12.08
N GLU A 320 24.10 20.33 13.23
CA GLU A 320 24.15 18.89 13.47
C GLU A 320 22.74 18.30 13.60
N VAL A 321 22.44 17.36 12.70
CA VAL A 321 21.25 16.54 12.68
C VAL A 321 21.71 15.10 12.54
N ASP A 322 21.18 14.21 13.38
CA ASP A 322 21.61 12.80 13.43
C ASP A 322 20.65 11.88 12.69
N PHE A 323 19.38 12.29 12.53
CA PHE A 323 18.32 11.43 12.04
C PHE A 323 17.53 12.02 10.88
N LEU A 324 17.14 11.14 9.94
CA LEU A 324 16.15 11.43 8.91
C LEU A 324 14.90 10.58 9.12
N VAL A 325 13.75 11.23 9.21
CA VAL A 325 12.43 10.59 9.29
C VAL A 325 11.89 10.32 7.89
N GLN A 326 11.50 9.08 7.63
CA GLN A 326 10.85 8.67 6.39
C GLN A 326 9.51 7.97 6.66
N GLY A 327 8.53 8.21 5.78
CA GLY A 327 7.21 7.58 5.85
C GLY A 327 7.16 6.19 5.19
N THR A 328 8.25 5.43 5.19
CA THR A 328 8.33 4.09 4.60
C THR A 328 7.25 3.18 5.18
N LEU A 329 6.52 2.45 4.33
CA LEU A 329 5.43 1.56 4.75
C LEU A 329 5.83 0.08 4.70
N TYR A 330 4.98 -0.78 5.25
CA TYR A 330 5.25 -2.22 5.27
C TYR A 330 5.37 -2.87 3.88
N PRO A 331 4.50 -2.54 2.89
CA PRO A 331 4.71 -3.00 1.52
C PRO A 331 6.09 -2.62 0.97
N ASP A 332 6.65 -1.48 1.40
CA ASP A 332 7.96 -1.06 0.93
C ASP A 332 9.10 -1.96 1.44
N VAL A 333 9.00 -2.35 2.70
CA VAL A 333 9.95 -3.25 3.37
C VAL A 333 9.89 -4.65 2.74
N VAL A 334 8.69 -5.17 2.50
CA VAL A 334 8.53 -6.52 1.91
C VAL A 334 9.08 -6.54 0.48
N GLU A 335 8.77 -5.54 -0.34
CA GLU A 335 9.30 -5.47 -1.70
C GLU A 335 10.82 -5.38 -1.70
N SER A 336 11.42 -4.49 -0.91
CA SER A 336 12.88 -4.29 -0.82
C SER A 336 13.65 -5.50 -0.26
N GLY A 337 13.00 -6.37 0.51
CA GLY A 337 13.57 -7.64 0.97
C GLY A 337 13.69 -8.73 -0.12
N THR A 338 13.08 -8.52 -1.29
CA THR A 338 13.21 -9.45 -2.43
C THR A 338 14.44 -9.14 -3.28
N ALA A 339 15.20 -10.17 -3.67
CA ALA A 339 16.43 -10.02 -4.47
C ALA A 339 16.22 -9.27 -5.80
N THR A 340 14.98 -9.20 -6.30
CA THR A 340 14.59 -8.54 -7.54
C THR A 340 14.28 -7.04 -7.41
N ALA A 341 13.95 -6.52 -6.22
CA ALA A 341 13.45 -5.15 -6.06
C ALA A 341 14.53 -4.09 -5.76
N ALA A 342 15.73 -4.52 -5.35
CA ALA A 342 16.84 -3.62 -4.99
C ALA A 342 17.23 -2.63 -6.10
N VAL A 343 16.88 -2.94 -7.36
CA VAL A 343 17.21 -2.10 -8.53
C VAL A 343 16.13 -1.03 -8.82
N ILE A 344 14.88 -1.23 -8.35
CA ILE A 344 13.72 -0.42 -8.77
C ILE A 344 13.47 0.79 -7.84
N LYS A 345 13.81 0.69 -6.55
CA LYS A 345 13.37 1.66 -5.52
C LYS A 345 14.29 2.84 -5.21
N SER A 346 15.36 3.06 -5.98
CA SER A 346 16.20 4.26 -5.84
C SER A 346 15.45 5.60 -6.03
N HIS A 347 14.18 5.57 -6.45
CA HIS A 347 13.41 6.76 -6.85
C HIS A 347 12.17 7.09 -5.97
N HIS A 348 11.82 6.28 -4.96
CA HIS A 348 10.51 6.43 -4.27
C HIS A 348 10.55 6.90 -2.81
N ASN A 349 11.59 6.56 -2.06
CA ASN A 349 11.88 7.23 -0.78
C ASN A 349 12.85 8.38 -1.06
N VAL A 350 13.26 9.16 -0.05
CA VAL A 350 14.41 10.07 -0.18
C VAL A 350 15.69 9.20 -0.31
N GLY A 351 15.73 8.36 -1.33
CA GLY A 351 16.65 7.23 -1.56
C GLY A 351 17.82 7.61 -2.46
N GLY A 352 18.04 8.91 -2.62
CA GLY A 352 19.21 9.50 -3.27
C GLY A 352 19.92 10.49 -2.35
N LEU A 353 19.87 10.29 -1.02
CA LEU A 353 20.73 11.09 -0.14
C LEU A 353 22.19 10.85 -0.57
N PRO A 354 23.00 11.89 -0.74
CA PRO A 354 24.40 11.73 -1.11
C PRO A 354 25.12 10.88 -0.07
N GLU A 355 26.19 10.19 -0.51
CA GLU A 355 27.08 9.41 0.36
C GLU A 355 27.63 10.22 1.56
N ASN A 356 27.57 11.54 1.48
CA ASN A 356 28.09 12.48 2.48
C ASN A 356 27.10 12.83 3.61
N MET A 357 25.82 12.42 3.51
CA MET A 357 24.84 12.63 4.59
C MET A 357 24.83 11.44 5.55
N HIS A 358 25.58 11.53 6.64
CA HIS A 358 25.62 10.53 7.71
C HIS A 358 24.39 10.64 8.63
N LEU A 359 23.20 10.38 8.11
CA LEU A 359 21.94 10.38 8.87
C LEU A 359 21.45 8.95 9.15
N GLU A 360 21.07 8.68 10.40
CA GLU A 360 20.37 7.46 10.77
C GLU A 360 18.87 7.54 10.38
N LEU A 361 18.31 6.50 9.77
CA LEU A 361 16.91 6.50 9.35
C LEU A 361 15.94 6.18 10.49
N ILE A 362 14.89 6.98 10.65
CA ILE A 362 13.72 6.68 11.49
C ILE A 362 12.52 6.44 10.56
N GLU A 363 12.05 5.20 10.53
CA GLU A 363 10.93 4.78 9.67
C GLU A 363 9.76 4.30 10.54
N PRO A 364 9.02 5.23 11.17
CA PRO A 364 8.08 4.86 12.23
C PRO A 364 6.84 4.13 11.69
N LEU A 365 6.59 4.17 10.37
CA LEU A 365 5.43 3.56 9.71
C LEU A 365 5.77 2.23 9.02
N ARG A 366 7.02 1.74 9.16
CA ARG A 366 7.55 0.59 8.41
C ARG A 366 6.78 -0.72 8.62
N TRP A 367 5.95 -0.79 9.65
CA TRP A 367 5.15 -1.97 10.02
C TRP A 367 3.66 -1.83 9.71
N LEU A 368 3.27 -0.73 9.05
CA LEU A 368 1.88 -0.41 8.76
C LEU A 368 1.57 -0.52 7.27
N PHE A 369 0.37 -1.02 6.98
CA PHE A 369 -0.28 -0.84 5.70
C PHE A 369 -0.89 0.56 5.57
N LYS A 370 -1.26 0.93 4.34
CA LYS A 370 -1.75 2.28 4.02
C LYS A 370 -3.06 2.64 4.74
N ASP A 371 -3.94 1.68 4.95
CA ASP A 371 -5.17 1.82 5.73
C ASP A 371 -4.87 2.03 7.22
N GLU A 372 -3.96 1.26 7.79
CA GLU A 372 -3.50 1.46 9.17
C GLU A 372 -2.85 2.84 9.38
N VAL A 373 -2.09 3.34 8.41
CA VAL A 373 -1.53 4.71 8.47
C VAL A 373 -2.62 5.78 8.50
N ARG A 374 -3.74 5.58 7.79
CA ARG A 374 -4.88 6.51 7.84
C ARG A 374 -5.58 6.46 9.19
N GLU A 375 -5.77 5.27 9.75
CA GLU A 375 -6.34 5.10 11.09
C GLU A 375 -5.44 5.71 12.15
N LEU A 376 -4.13 5.44 12.09
CA LEU A 376 -3.11 6.06 12.93
C LEU A 376 -3.17 7.59 12.86
N GLY A 377 -3.23 8.13 11.64
CA GLY A 377 -3.31 9.57 11.43
C GLY A 377 -4.59 10.19 12.02
N SER A 378 -5.72 9.49 11.94
CA SER A 378 -6.98 9.88 12.57
C SER A 378 -6.83 9.95 14.10
N GLU A 379 -6.25 8.93 14.73
CA GLU A 379 -5.99 8.93 16.18
C GLU A 379 -4.99 10.01 16.61
N LEU A 380 -4.04 10.37 15.74
CA LEU A 380 -3.13 11.49 15.95
C LEU A 380 -3.78 12.87 15.73
N GLY A 381 -5.04 12.92 15.26
CA GLY A 381 -5.82 14.14 15.09
C GLY A 381 -5.62 14.86 13.76
N LEU A 382 -5.04 14.19 12.75
CA LEU A 382 -4.92 14.76 11.40
C LEU A 382 -6.31 14.96 10.78
N PRO A 383 -6.51 16.06 10.02
CA PRO A 383 -7.79 16.33 9.39
C PRO A 383 -8.09 15.33 8.28
N GLU A 384 -9.38 15.06 8.07
CA GLU A 384 -9.85 14.05 7.10
C GLU A 384 -9.32 14.31 5.69
N GLU A 385 -9.26 15.59 5.30
CA GLU A 385 -8.81 16.06 3.99
C GLU A 385 -7.33 15.73 3.72
N VAL A 386 -6.52 15.54 4.77
CA VAL A 386 -5.14 15.07 4.64
C VAL A 386 -5.10 13.54 4.56
N LEU A 387 -5.86 12.83 5.39
CA LEU A 387 -5.85 11.36 5.48
C LEU A 387 -6.40 10.67 4.23
N TRP A 388 -7.44 11.24 3.64
CA TRP A 388 -8.10 10.73 2.44
C TRP A 388 -7.64 11.44 1.17
N ARG A 389 -6.59 12.24 1.27
CA ARG A 389 -5.93 12.82 0.11
C ARG A 389 -5.47 11.70 -0.81
N GLN A 390 -5.83 11.83 -2.08
CA GLN A 390 -5.38 10.89 -3.10
C GLN A 390 -3.85 10.88 -3.23
N PRO A 391 -3.27 9.76 -3.68
CA PRO A 391 -1.89 9.73 -4.12
C PRO A 391 -1.61 10.88 -5.11
N PHE A 392 -0.49 11.56 -4.90
CA PHE A 392 -0.01 12.64 -5.77
C PHE A 392 1.44 12.33 -6.14
N PRO A 393 1.80 12.32 -7.43
CA PRO A 393 3.14 11.95 -7.85
C PRO A 393 4.16 12.97 -7.33
N GLY A 394 5.39 12.52 -7.03
CA GLY A 394 6.48 13.41 -6.61
C GLY A 394 6.77 14.55 -7.60
N PRO A 395 6.82 14.29 -8.92
CA PRO A 395 6.86 15.34 -9.95
C PRO A 395 5.64 16.27 -10.02
N GLY A 396 4.59 15.97 -9.27
CA GLY A 396 3.35 16.73 -9.20
C GLY A 396 2.69 16.94 -10.57
N LEU A 397 2.30 18.18 -10.84
CA LEU A 397 1.62 18.57 -12.07
C LEU A 397 2.51 18.47 -13.32
N ALA A 398 3.84 18.31 -13.19
CA ALA A 398 4.72 18.23 -14.35
C ALA A 398 4.49 16.97 -15.22
N VAL A 399 4.00 15.87 -14.62
CA VAL A 399 3.61 14.63 -15.34
C VAL A 399 2.12 14.61 -15.73
N ARG A 400 1.42 15.71 -15.47
CA ARG A 400 0.02 15.94 -15.89
C ARG A 400 -0.09 17.05 -16.93
N ILE A 401 1.04 17.63 -17.34
CA ILE A 401 1.17 18.57 -18.44
C ILE A 401 2.01 17.88 -19.49
N LEU A 402 1.38 17.54 -20.63
CA LEU A 402 2.12 16.90 -21.71
C LEU A 402 3.06 17.93 -22.37
N GLY A 403 4.29 17.49 -22.60
CA GLY A 403 5.35 18.36 -23.13
C GLY A 403 5.90 19.35 -22.10
N GLU A 404 6.19 20.58 -22.55
CA GLU A 404 6.85 21.59 -21.73
C GLU A 404 5.94 22.13 -20.62
N VAL A 405 6.49 22.24 -19.40
CA VAL A 405 5.83 22.79 -18.22
C VAL A 405 6.09 24.30 -18.14
N THR A 406 5.02 25.10 -18.28
CA THR A 406 5.09 26.57 -18.19
C THR A 406 4.19 27.11 -17.07
N PRO A 407 4.46 28.33 -16.55
CA PRO A 407 3.57 28.95 -15.56
C PRO A 407 2.11 29.05 -16.02
N GLU A 408 1.88 29.39 -17.29
CA GLU A 408 0.53 29.46 -17.88
C GLU A 408 -0.17 28.09 -17.85
N LYS A 409 0.51 27.03 -18.32
CA LYS A 409 -0.04 25.67 -18.31
C LYS A 409 -0.32 25.17 -16.90
N LEU A 410 0.54 25.51 -15.94
CA LEU A 410 0.35 25.18 -14.52
C LEU A 410 -0.89 25.85 -13.93
N GLU A 411 -1.10 27.15 -14.19
CA GLU A 411 -2.30 27.85 -13.71
C GLU A 411 -3.59 27.28 -14.31
N ILE A 412 -3.59 27.01 -15.62
CA ILE A 412 -4.71 26.33 -16.29
C ILE A 412 -5.02 25.00 -15.61
N LEU A 413 -3.99 24.15 -15.46
CA LEU A 413 -4.17 22.82 -14.92
C LEU A 413 -4.58 22.84 -13.44
N ARG A 414 -4.01 23.73 -12.61
CA ARG A 414 -4.40 23.91 -11.21
C ARG A 414 -5.86 24.26 -11.06
N HIS A 415 -6.37 25.13 -11.92
CA HIS A 415 -7.76 25.55 -11.87
C HIS A 415 -8.69 24.42 -12.32
N ALA A 416 -8.37 23.76 -13.43
CA ALA A 416 -9.14 22.62 -13.91
C ALA A 416 -9.16 21.45 -12.91
N ASP A 417 -8.00 21.09 -12.33
CA ASP A 417 -7.89 20.03 -11.32
C ASP A 417 -8.70 20.36 -10.04
N ALA A 418 -8.72 21.63 -9.61
CA ALA A 418 -9.55 22.05 -8.49
C ALA A 418 -11.04 21.80 -8.76
N ILE A 419 -11.54 22.17 -9.94
CA ILE A 419 -12.93 21.94 -10.34
C ILE A 419 -13.27 20.43 -10.36
N VAL A 420 -12.40 19.61 -10.97
CA VAL A 420 -12.59 18.14 -10.99
C VAL A 420 -12.72 17.60 -9.56
N ARG A 421 -11.85 18.05 -8.65
CA ARG A 421 -11.86 17.58 -7.27
C ARG A 421 -13.08 18.04 -6.49
N GLU A 422 -13.50 19.29 -6.68
CA GLU A 422 -14.70 19.86 -6.06
C GLU A 422 -15.96 19.10 -6.49
N GLU A 423 -16.17 18.89 -7.79
CA GLU A 423 -17.37 18.22 -8.30
C GLU A 423 -17.47 16.75 -7.86
N ILE A 424 -16.34 16.04 -7.81
CA ILE A 424 -16.30 14.66 -7.30
C ILE A 424 -16.57 14.62 -5.79
N TYR A 425 -16.10 15.62 -5.04
CA TYR A 425 -16.40 15.74 -3.62
C TYR A 425 -17.90 16.01 -3.39
N GLN A 426 -18.48 16.98 -4.10
CA GLN A 426 -19.91 17.33 -4.03
C GLN A 426 -20.82 16.16 -4.44
N ALA A 427 -20.36 15.30 -5.34
CA ALA A 427 -21.06 14.08 -5.72
C ALA A 427 -20.97 12.94 -4.68
N GLY A 428 -20.20 13.11 -3.59
CA GLY A 428 -19.99 12.06 -2.58
C GLY A 428 -19.14 10.88 -3.08
N LEU A 429 -18.41 11.05 -4.19
CA LEU A 429 -17.65 9.98 -4.85
C LEU A 429 -16.18 9.92 -4.39
N HIS A 430 -15.70 10.94 -3.67
CA HIS A 430 -14.29 11.10 -3.29
C HIS A 430 -13.69 9.94 -2.49
N ARG A 431 -14.48 9.21 -1.69
CA ARG A 431 -14.02 8.01 -0.96
C ARG A 431 -14.09 6.72 -1.79
N GLN A 432 -14.88 6.71 -2.86
CA GLN A 432 -15.14 5.53 -3.68
C GLN A 432 -14.09 5.39 -4.80
N ILE A 433 -13.60 6.52 -5.29
CA ILE A 433 -12.61 6.59 -6.37
C ILE A 433 -11.20 6.60 -5.78
N TRP A 434 -10.31 5.79 -6.35
CA TRP A 434 -8.94 5.67 -5.85
C TRP A 434 -8.10 6.90 -6.21
N GLN A 435 -8.18 7.36 -7.46
CA GLN A 435 -7.51 8.57 -7.93
C GLN A 435 -8.32 9.25 -9.03
N TYR A 436 -8.38 10.58 -9.01
CA TYR A 436 -9.05 11.43 -9.98
C TYR A 436 -8.37 12.81 -10.10
N PHE A 437 -8.14 13.26 -11.33
CA PHE A 437 -7.38 14.49 -11.62
C PHE A 437 -7.64 15.01 -13.03
N ALA A 438 -7.23 16.26 -13.26
CA ALA A 438 -7.13 16.82 -14.61
C ALA A 438 -5.72 16.58 -15.20
N VAL A 439 -5.66 16.49 -16.53
CA VAL A 439 -4.45 16.47 -17.35
C VAL A 439 -4.59 17.54 -18.42
N LEU A 440 -3.49 18.22 -18.75
CA LEU A 440 -3.44 19.20 -19.84
C LEU A 440 -2.62 18.62 -21.01
N PRO A 441 -3.28 17.96 -21.97
CA PRO A 441 -2.69 17.66 -23.27
C PRO A 441 -2.17 18.93 -23.95
N ASP A 442 -1.04 18.84 -24.65
CA ASP A 442 -0.55 19.95 -25.49
C ASP A 442 -1.34 20.04 -26.82
N LEU A 443 -2.67 20.01 -26.71
CA LEU A 443 -3.62 19.99 -27.82
C LEU A 443 -4.54 21.20 -27.71
N ARG A 444 -4.58 22.00 -28.78
CA ARG A 444 -5.53 23.10 -28.93
C ARG A 444 -6.66 22.74 -29.88
N SER A 445 -7.85 23.21 -29.58
CA SER A 445 -9.06 22.92 -30.35
C SER A 445 -9.82 24.19 -30.69
N VAL A 446 -10.57 24.17 -31.79
CA VAL A 446 -11.51 25.25 -32.12
C VAL A 446 -12.76 25.17 -31.24
N GLY A 447 -13.29 26.31 -30.83
CA GLY A 447 -14.53 26.40 -30.06
C GLY A 447 -15.29 27.67 -30.40
N VAL A 448 -16.50 27.76 -29.88
CA VAL A 448 -17.30 28.99 -29.89
C VAL A 448 -17.66 29.28 -28.44
N MET A 449 -17.20 30.42 -27.93
CA MET A 449 -17.56 30.91 -26.60
C MET A 449 -18.09 32.34 -26.73
N GLY A 450 -19.29 32.57 -26.19
CA GLY A 450 -20.06 33.76 -26.56
C GLY A 450 -20.31 33.78 -28.07
N ASP A 451 -20.04 34.92 -28.72
CA ASP A 451 -20.21 35.10 -30.17
C ASP A 451 -18.89 34.95 -30.96
N GLY A 452 -17.78 34.59 -30.28
CA GLY A 452 -16.43 34.55 -30.86
C GLY A 452 -15.89 33.14 -31.09
N ARG A 453 -15.09 32.96 -32.17
CA ARG A 453 -14.29 31.76 -32.37
C ARG A 453 -13.10 31.76 -31.41
N THR A 454 -12.86 30.63 -30.74
CA THR A 454 -11.72 30.43 -29.84
C THR A 454 -10.80 29.32 -30.35
N TYR A 455 -9.51 29.42 -30.04
CA TYR A 455 -8.53 28.34 -30.22
C TYR A 455 -7.75 28.16 -28.93
N ALA A 456 -8.17 27.20 -28.11
CA ALA A 456 -7.76 27.07 -26.71
C ALA A 456 -7.45 25.61 -26.37
N TYR A 457 -6.91 25.36 -25.18
CA TYR A 457 -6.50 24.02 -24.75
C TYR A 457 -7.68 23.07 -24.53
N THR A 458 -7.41 21.78 -24.74
CA THR A 458 -8.27 20.69 -24.28
C THR A 458 -7.77 20.20 -22.93
N VAL A 459 -8.67 19.98 -21.97
CA VAL A 459 -8.38 19.31 -20.69
C VAL A 459 -8.90 17.89 -20.73
N ALA A 460 -8.12 16.93 -20.25
CA ALA A 460 -8.57 15.56 -20.04
C ALA A 460 -8.86 15.33 -18.55
N VAL A 461 -9.97 14.67 -18.24
CA VAL A 461 -10.31 14.23 -16.89
C VAL A 461 -10.01 12.74 -16.79
N ARG A 462 -9.30 12.34 -15.73
CA ARG A 462 -8.96 10.95 -15.44
C ARG A 462 -9.52 10.57 -14.08
N ALA A 463 -10.21 9.43 -13.98
CA ALA A 463 -10.61 8.83 -12.71
C ALA A 463 -10.55 7.31 -12.80
N VAL A 464 -9.97 6.66 -11.78
CA VAL A 464 -9.76 5.21 -11.76
C VAL A 464 -10.11 4.57 -10.41
N HIS A 465 -10.59 3.32 -10.46
CA HIS A 465 -10.61 2.40 -9.33
C HIS A 465 -9.38 1.51 -9.36
N SER A 466 -8.73 1.36 -8.22
CA SER A 466 -7.61 0.44 -8.04
C SER A 466 -7.51 0.02 -6.57
N GLN A 467 -6.86 -1.13 -6.32
CA GLN A 467 -6.51 -1.56 -4.96
C GLN A 467 -5.06 -1.18 -4.61
N ASP A 468 -4.15 -1.29 -5.56
CA ASP A 468 -2.68 -1.19 -5.37
C ASP A 468 -1.96 -0.34 -6.43
N GLY A 469 -2.68 0.20 -7.42
CA GLY A 469 -2.13 0.93 -8.54
C GLY A 469 -1.48 0.07 -9.63
N MET A 470 -1.37 -1.26 -9.46
CA MET A 470 -0.80 -2.17 -10.47
C MET A 470 -1.79 -2.44 -11.60
N THR A 471 -3.07 -2.64 -11.25
CA THR A 471 -4.18 -2.70 -12.21
C THR A 471 -5.23 -1.66 -11.85
N ALA A 472 -5.89 -1.08 -12.83
CA ALA A 472 -6.91 -0.07 -12.59
C ALA A 472 -7.97 -0.06 -13.68
N ASP A 473 -9.22 0.14 -13.30
CA ASP A 473 -10.30 0.36 -14.26
C ASP A 473 -10.80 1.79 -14.19
N TRP A 474 -11.20 2.35 -15.33
CA TRP A 474 -11.70 3.73 -15.37
C TRP A 474 -13.07 3.81 -14.69
N VAL A 475 -13.36 4.92 -14.00
CA VAL A 475 -14.61 5.07 -13.26
C VAL A 475 -15.74 5.41 -14.24
N ARG A 476 -16.88 4.72 -14.15
CA ARG A 476 -18.11 5.15 -14.86
C ARG A 476 -18.73 6.31 -14.08
N LEU A 477 -18.14 7.50 -14.18
CA LEU A 477 -18.68 8.69 -13.54
C LEU A 477 -20.10 8.95 -14.06
N PRO A 478 -21.05 9.29 -13.18
CA PRO A 478 -22.39 9.67 -13.61
C PRO A 478 -22.32 10.82 -14.62
N TYR A 479 -23.11 10.75 -15.68
CA TYR A 479 -23.02 11.70 -16.80
C TYR A 479 -23.29 13.14 -16.35
N GLU A 480 -24.13 13.33 -15.34
CA GLU A 480 -24.40 14.64 -14.72
C GLU A 480 -23.18 15.21 -13.99
N VAL A 481 -22.31 14.37 -13.42
CA VAL A 481 -21.05 14.81 -12.80
C VAL A 481 -20.07 15.24 -13.89
N LEU A 482 -19.97 14.45 -14.97
CA LEU A 482 -19.13 14.79 -16.13
C LEU A 482 -19.57 16.08 -16.81
N GLU A 483 -20.89 16.28 -16.96
CA GLU A 483 -21.47 17.50 -17.51
C GLU A 483 -21.07 18.72 -16.67
N ARG A 484 -21.27 18.68 -15.34
CA ARG A 484 -20.88 19.78 -14.45
C ARG A 484 -19.39 20.08 -14.51
N ILE A 485 -18.53 19.06 -14.47
CA ILE A 485 -17.08 19.23 -14.59
C ILE A 485 -16.75 19.93 -15.93
N SER A 486 -17.31 19.43 -17.03
CA SER A 486 -17.08 19.98 -18.37
C SER A 486 -17.51 21.44 -18.46
N SER A 487 -18.75 21.74 -18.04
CA SER A 487 -19.31 23.09 -18.07
C SER A 487 -18.51 24.06 -17.21
N ARG A 488 -18.16 23.69 -15.97
CA ARG A 488 -17.37 24.55 -15.08
C ARG A 488 -15.98 24.80 -15.63
N ILE A 489 -15.27 23.77 -16.11
CA ILE A 489 -13.92 23.96 -16.68
C ILE A 489 -13.96 24.92 -17.87
N VAL A 490 -14.88 24.75 -18.82
CA VAL A 490 -14.96 25.62 -20.02
C VAL A 490 -15.35 27.06 -19.66
N ASN A 491 -16.19 27.27 -18.64
CA ASN A 491 -16.68 28.59 -18.27
C ASN A 491 -15.76 29.34 -17.29
N GLU A 492 -15.06 28.62 -16.40
CA GLU A 492 -14.27 29.22 -15.31
C GLU A 492 -12.75 29.24 -15.60
N VAL A 493 -12.25 28.36 -16.48
CA VAL A 493 -10.81 28.23 -16.76
C VAL A 493 -10.45 28.94 -18.07
N ALA A 494 -9.89 30.14 -17.94
CA ALA A 494 -9.37 30.88 -19.08
C ALA A 494 -8.35 30.04 -19.88
N GLY A 495 -8.51 30.00 -21.21
CA GLY A 495 -7.62 29.24 -22.08
C GLY A 495 -8.00 27.77 -22.29
N VAL A 496 -9.16 27.32 -21.80
CA VAL A 496 -9.69 25.97 -22.05
C VAL A 496 -11.04 26.05 -22.75
N ASN A 497 -11.24 25.26 -23.81
CA ASN A 497 -12.51 25.25 -24.56
C ASN A 497 -13.08 23.87 -24.85
N ARG A 498 -12.43 22.83 -24.32
CA ARG A 498 -12.85 21.47 -24.54
C ARG A 498 -12.42 20.61 -23.37
N VAL A 499 -13.30 19.69 -22.99
CA VAL A 499 -13.04 18.69 -21.96
C VAL A 499 -13.30 17.31 -22.54
N VAL A 500 -12.41 16.36 -22.23
CA VAL A 500 -12.56 14.94 -22.57
C VAL A 500 -12.41 14.08 -21.32
N TYR A 501 -12.89 12.84 -21.36
CA TYR A 501 -12.78 11.88 -20.27
C TYR A 501 -12.02 10.64 -20.72
N ASP A 502 -11.04 10.21 -19.94
CA ASP A 502 -10.22 9.04 -20.25
C ASP A 502 -10.89 7.74 -19.79
N ILE A 503 -11.32 6.95 -20.77
CA ILE A 503 -12.01 5.67 -20.61
C ILE A 503 -11.10 4.45 -20.86
N THR A 504 -9.78 4.61 -20.72
CA THR A 504 -8.81 3.53 -20.93
C THR A 504 -8.39 2.88 -19.61
N SER A 505 -8.55 1.57 -19.46
CA SER A 505 -8.10 0.83 -18.26
C SER A 505 -6.58 0.62 -18.25
N LYS A 506 -6.03 0.24 -17.09
CA LYS A 506 -4.66 -0.25 -16.90
C LYS A 506 -4.69 -1.75 -16.63
N PRO A 507 -4.18 -2.61 -17.55
CA PRO A 507 -3.67 -2.33 -18.90
C PRO A 507 -4.79 -2.02 -19.94
N PRO A 508 -4.49 -1.46 -21.13
CA PRO A 508 -3.15 -1.26 -21.73
C PRO A 508 -2.47 0.07 -21.40
N ALA A 509 -3.17 1.05 -20.81
CA ALA A 509 -2.59 2.34 -20.45
C ALA A 509 -2.02 2.35 -19.02
N THR A 510 -1.43 3.48 -18.63
CA THR A 510 -1.07 3.80 -17.24
C THR A 510 -2.16 4.66 -16.57
N ILE A 511 -2.01 4.94 -15.27
CA ILE A 511 -2.95 5.83 -14.55
C ILE A 511 -2.67 7.29 -14.90
N GLU A 512 -1.43 7.74 -14.69
CA GLU A 512 -0.91 9.04 -15.17
C GLU A 512 -0.63 8.95 -16.69
N TRP A 513 -0.61 10.10 -17.38
CA TRP A 513 -0.39 10.17 -18.83
C TRP A 513 1.10 10.26 -19.23
N GLU A 514 1.99 10.44 -18.26
CA GLU A 514 3.45 10.51 -18.38
C GLU A 514 4.12 9.89 -17.14
#